data_AF-A0A971ZJF2-F1
#
_entry.id   AF-A0A971ZJF2-F1
#
_cell.length_a   1.000
_cell.length_b   1.000
_cell.length_c   1.000
_cell.angle_alpha   90.00
_cell.angle_beta   90.00
_cell.angle_gamma   90.00
#
_symmetry.space_group_name_H-M   'P 1'
#
loop_
_entity.id
_entity.type
_entity.pdbx_description
1 polymer ?
#
loop_
_entity_poly.entity_id
_entity_poly.type
_entity_poly.pdbx_seq_one_letter_code
_entity_poly.pdbx_strand_id
1 'polypeptide(L)'
;MGKVAFIFPGQGAQYVGMGKDFYESFKESRLVYEEANDSLNMDLKSMCFEGSEEELMKTENTQPAILATSIAIMKALEKEGIDCDYTAGLS
;
A
#
# COMPACT_ATOMS: atom_id res chain seq x y z
N MET A 1 24.51 -2.67 14.62
CA MET A 1 23.18 -2.27 14.11
C MET A 1 22.12 -2.84 15.03
N GLY A 2 21.06 -2.07 15.31
CA GLY A 2 19.89 -2.58 16.03
C GLY A 2 19.02 -3.43 15.10
N LYS A 3 18.09 -4.20 15.67
CA LYS A 3 17.09 -4.94 14.90
C LYS A 3 15.97 -3.99 14.42
N VAL A 4 15.40 -4.26 13.25
CA VAL A 4 14.33 -3.46 12.63
C VAL A 4 13.03 -4.27 12.61
N ALA A 5 11.90 -3.61 12.86
CA ALA A 5 10.58 -4.21 12.72
C ALA A 5 9.70 -3.37 11.79
N PHE A 6 9.00 -4.03 10.85
CA PHE A 6 7.97 -3.39 10.04
C PHE A 6 6.60 -3.59 10.71
N ILE A 7 5.85 -2.49 10.85
CA ILE A 7 4.51 -2.48 11.45
C ILE A 7 3.53 -2.01 10.38
N PHE A 8 2.59 -2.87 10.02
CA PHE A 8 1.60 -2.61 8.98
C PHE A 8 0.30 -2.05 9.57
N PRO A 9 -0.22 -0.94 9.02
CA PRO A 9 -1.43 -0.31 9.53
C PRO A 9 -2.69 -1.10 9.16
N GLY A 10 -3.74 -0.93 9.97
CA GLY A 10 -5.07 -1.51 9.78
C GLY A 10 -6.10 -0.53 9.27
N GLN A 11 -7.36 -0.96 9.27
CA GLN A 11 -8.48 -0.12 8.83
C GLN A 11 -8.57 1.18 9.65
N GLY A 12 -8.76 2.30 8.96
CA GLY A 12 -8.79 3.65 9.53
C GLY A 12 -7.56 4.50 9.20
N ALA A 13 -6.48 3.89 8.68
CA ALA A 13 -5.27 4.60 8.25
C ALA A 13 -5.32 5.09 6.79
N GLN A 14 -6.30 4.66 6.00
CA GLN A 14 -6.44 5.01 4.59
C GLN A 14 -6.82 6.48 4.40
N TYR A 15 -6.31 7.09 3.34
CA TYR A 15 -6.66 8.44 2.91
C TYR A 15 -6.43 8.59 1.40
N VAL A 16 -7.14 9.52 0.77
CA VAL A 16 -6.98 9.81 -0.66
C VAL A 16 -5.60 10.42 -0.90
N GLY A 17 -4.87 9.86 -1.88
CA GLY A 17 -3.49 10.21 -2.20
C GLY A 17 -2.44 9.29 -1.56
N MET A 18 -2.83 8.31 -0.74
CA MET A 18 -1.87 7.38 -0.13
C MET A 18 -1.11 6.57 -1.19
N GLY A 19 0.19 6.39 -0.98
CA GLY A 19 1.07 5.61 -1.87
C GLY A 19 1.37 6.22 -3.24
N LYS A 20 0.81 7.39 -3.59
CA LYS A 20 1.01 8.04 -4.90
C LYS A 20 2.46 8.42 -5.16
N ASP A 21 3.12 9.00 -4.16
CA ASP A 21 4.54 9.36 -4.19
C ASP A 21 5.45 8.14 -4.41
N PHE A 22 5.14 7.02 -3.74
CA PHE A 22 5.84 5.76 -3.94
C PHE A 22 5.59 5.16 -5.32
N TYR A 23 4.35 5.20 -5.81
CA TYR A 23 3.99 4.77 -7.16
C TYR A 23 4.74 5.59 -8.22
N GLU A 24 4.81 6.90 -8.08
CA GLU A 24 5.52 7.76 -9.04
C GLU A 24 7.04 7.52 -9.01
N SER A 25 7.60 7.31 -7.82
CA SER A 25 9.06 7.25 -7.62
C SER A 25 9.68 5.88 -7.85
N PHE A 26 8.98 4.78 -7.53
CA PHE A 26 9.55 3.43 -7.52
C PHE A 26 8.82 2.50 -8.50
N LYS A 27 9.58 1.81 -9.35
CA LYS A 27 9.01 0.85 -10.30
C LYS A 27 8.34 -0.31 -9.56
N GLU A 28 8.94 -0.76 -8.47
CA GLU A 28 8.50 -1.87 -7.65
C GLU A 28 7.13 -1.58 -7.02
N SER A 29 6.91 -0.34 -6.56
CA SER A 29 5.60 0.13 -6.10
C SER A 29 4.54 0.10 -7.20
N ARG A 30 4.88 0.53 -8.43
CA ARG A 30 3.92 0.51 -9.56
C ARG A 30 3.45 -0.90 -9.88
N LEU A 31 4.38 -1.85 -9.91
CA LEU A 31 4.08 -3.25 -10.20
C LEU A 31 3.08 -3.83 -9.18
N VAL A 32 3.18 -3.45 -7.90
CA VAL A 32 2.21 -3.88 -6.86
C VAL A 32 0.80 -3.33 -7.14
N TYR A 33 0.68 -2.05 -7.51
CA TYR A 33 -0.63 -1.49 -7.87
C TYR A 33 -1.19 -2.07 -9.16
N GLU A 34 -0.35 -2.36 -10.15
CA GLU A 34 -0.75 -3.03 -11.40
C GLU A 34 -1.27 -4.45 -11.11
N GLU A 35 -0.54 -5.24 -10.32
CA GLU A 35 -0.95 -6.58 -9.89
C GLU A 35 -2.26 -6.55 -9.09
N ALA A 36 -2.42 -5.58 -8.19
CA ALA A 36 -3.65 -5.42 -7.42
C ALA A 36 -4.84 -5.03 -8.31
N ASN A 37 -4.65 -4.12 -9.27
CA ASN A 37 -5.67 -3.72 -10.22
C ASN A 37 -6.16 -4.92 -11.04
N ASP A 38 -5.22 -5.71 -11.58
CA ASP A 38 -5.53 -6.90 -12.39
C ASP A 38 -6.23 -7.98 -11.56
N SER A 39 -5.77 -8.22 -10.33
CA SER A 39 -6.32 -9.24 -9.44
C SER A 39 -7.74 -8.93 -8.95
N LEU A 40 -8.04 -7.64 -8.75
CA LEU A 40 -9.36 -7.18 -8.29
C LEU A 40 -10.30 -6.84 -9.45
N ASN A 41 -9.78 -6.77 -10.68
CA ASN A 41 -10.49 -6.24 -11.84
C ASN A 41 -11.13 -4.86 -11.55
N MET A 42 -10.35 -4.00 -10.89
CA MET A 42 -10.75 -2.69 -10.37
C MET A 42 -9.56 -1.72 -10.48
N ASP A 43 -9.78 -0.46 -10.84
CA ASP A 43 -8.71 0.55 -10.79
C ASP A 43 -8.47 1.04 -9.34
N LEU A 44 -7.93 0.13 -8.52
CA LEU A 44 -7.58 0.39 -7.12
C LEU A 44 -6.60 1.55 -6.99
N LYS A 45 -5.65 1.65 -7.92
CA LYS A 45 -4.71 2.78 -8.01
C LYS A 45 -5.44 4.12 -8.12
N SER A 46 -6.34 4.29 -9.10
CA SER A 46 -7.10 5.54 -9.23
C SER A 46 -7.96 5.82 -7.99
N MET A 47 -8.58 4.79 -7.42
CA MET A 47 -9.34 4.91 -6.17
C MET A 47 -8.48 5.42 -5.00
N CYS A 48 -7.27 4.88 -4.83
CA CYS A 48 -6.36 5.31 -3.77
C CYS A 48 -5.88 6.76 -3.98
N PHE A 49 -5.63 7.18 -5.22
CA PHE A 49 -4.93 8.43 -5.51
C PHE A 49 -5.86 9.62 -5.70
N GLU A 50 -7.01 9.39 -6.32
CA GLU A 50 -7.89 10.42 -6.88
C GLU A 50 -9.38 10.13 -6.62
N GLY A 51 -9.69 8.99 -5.98
CA GLY A 51 -11.05 8.60 -5.63
C GLY A 51 -11.67 9.47 -4.54
N SER A 52 -12.96 9.22 -4.23
CA SER A 52 -13.63 9.87 -3.11
C SER A 52 -13.30 9.17 -1.80
N GLU A 53 -13.26 9.94 -0.70
CA GLU A 53 -13.13 9.38 0.64
C GLU A 53 -14.27 8.41 0.96
N GLU A 54 -15.49 8.71 0.51
CA GLU A 54 -16.67 7.86 0.73
C GLU A 54 -16.49 6.45 0.13
N GLU A 55 -15.99 6.35 -1.10
CA GLU A 55 -15.71 5.06 -1.73
C GLU A 55 -14.54 4.34 -1.04
N LEU A 56 -13.48 5.06 -0.70
CA LEU A 56 -12.31 4.49 -0.02
C LEU A 56 -12.63 3.99 1.40
N MET A 57 -13.66 4.55 2.05
CA MET A 57 -14.13 4.17 3.38
C MET A 57 -15.03 2.93 3.39
N LYS A 58 -15.46 2.44 2.23
CA LYS A 58 -16.15 1.14 2.15
C LYS A 58 -15.13 0.06 2.48
N THR A 59 -15.44 -0.77 3.47
CA THR A 59 -14.53 -1.85 3.93
C THR A 59 -14.01 -2.74 2.79
N GLU A 60 -14.85 -3.02 1.79
CA GLU A 60 -14.47 -3.79 0.59
C GLU A 60 -13.34 -3.14 -0.23
N ASN A 61 -13.23 -1.81 -0.18
CA ASN A 61 -12.20 -1.02 -0.84
C ASN A 61 -11.04 -0.70 0.11
N THR A 62 -11.34 -0.40 1.37
CA THR A 62 -10.33 -0.01 2.37
C THR A 62 -9.26 -1.08 2.56
N GLN A 63 -9.68 -2.34 2.70
CA GLN A 63 -8.76 -3.44 2.95
C GLN A 63 -7.77 -3.69 1.80
N PRO A 64 -8.20 -3.85 0.54
CA PRO A 64 -7.26 -3.99 -0.57
C PRO A 64 -6.41 -2.73 -0.77
N ALA A 65 -6.95 -1.54 -0.54
CA ALA A 65 -6.23 -0.29 -0.70
C ALA A 65 -5.06 -0.16 0.29
N ILE A 66 -5.28 -0.47 1.57
CA ILE A 66 -4.23 -0.47 2.60
C ILE A 66 -3.19 -1.55 2.32
N LEU A 67 -3.63 -2.75 1.91
CA LEU A 67 -2.72 -3.85 1.58
C LEU A 67 -1.81 -3.48 0.41
N ALA A 68 -2.37 -3.02 -0.71
CA ALA A 68 -1.60 -2.63 -1.88
C ALA A 68 -0.60 -1.52 -1.56
N THR A 69 -1.03 -0.49 -0.81
CA THR A 69 -0.16 0.62 -0.39
C THR A 69 0.97 0.14 0.51
N SER A 70 0.67 -0.72 1.49
CA SER A 70 1.65 -1.28 2.42
C SER A 70 2.72 -2.12 1.71
N ILE A 71 2.29 -2.97 0.78
CA ILE A 71 3.20 -3.83 0.00
C ILE A 71 4.01 -3.01 -1.00
N ALA A 72 3.42 -1.98 -1.63
CA ALA A 72 4.13 -1.08 -2.53
C ALA A 72 5.31 -0.40 -1.80
N ILE A 73 5.06 0.15 -0.61
CA ILE A 73 6.11 0.78 0.22
C ILE A 73 7.16 -0.25 0.65
N MET A 74 6.74 -1.43 1.10
CA MET A 74 7.67 -2.51 1.48
C MET A 74 8.58 -2.91 0.31
N LYS A 75 8.04 -3.02 -0.91
CA LYS A 75 8.82 -3.34 -2.11
C LYS A 75 9.81 -2.25 -2.51
N ALA A 76 9.46 -0.98 -2.31
CA ALA A 76 10.42 0.12 -2.46
C ALA A 76 11.56 0.04 -1.42
N LEU A 77 11.26 -0.30 -0.17
CA LEU A 77 12.28 -0.49 0.88
C LEU A 77 13.22 -1.66 0.56
N GLU A 78 12.67 -2.82 0.17
CA GLU A 78 13.45 -3.99 -0.27
C GLU A 78 14.41 -3.61 -1.41
N LYS A 79 13.95 -2.79 -2.36
CA LYS A 79 14.75 -2.33 -3.49
C LYS A 79 15.96 -1.49 -3.08
N GLU A 80 15.81 -0.67 -2.05
CA GLU A 80 16.88 0.16 -1.48
C GLU A 80 17.77 -0.61 -0.49
N GLY A 81 17.55 -1.93 -0.33
CA GLY A 81 18.31 -2.79 0.57
C GLY A 81 17.94 -2.62 2.05
N ILE A 82 16.76 -2.06 2.34
CA ILE A 82 16.21 -1.93 3.68
C ILE A 82 15.31 -3.13 3.96
N ASP A 83 15.68 -3.92 4.97
CA ASP A 83 14.96 -5.12 5.40
C ASP A 83 14.64 -5.07 6.90
N CYS A 84 13.81 -6.00 7.36
CA CYS A 84 13.38 -6.13 8.75
C CYS A 84 13.70 -7.50 9.33
N ASP A 85 13.91 -7.54 10.65
CA ASP A 85 14.04 -8.79 11.40
C ASP A 85 12.69 -9.34 11.87
N TYR A 86 11.67 -8.46 11.93
CA TYR A 86 10.35 -8.77 12.46
C TYR A 86 9.26 -8.00 11.73
N THR A 87 8.05 -8.58 11.70
CA THR A 87 6.85 -7.94 11.17
C THR A 87 5.67 -8.09 12.12
N ALA A 88 4.82 -7.08 12.22
CA ALA A 88 3.52 -7.16 12.88
C ALA A 88 2.51 -6.24 12.19
N GLY A 89 1.22 -6.38 12.50
CA GLY A 89 0.17 -5.51 12.00
C GLY A 89 -1.03 -5.46 12.93
N LEU A 90 -1.89 -4.48 12.74
CA LEU A 90 -3.17 -4.35 13.44
C LEU A 90 -4.29 -4.33 12.40
N SER A 91 -5.41 -5.02 12.68
CA SER A 91 -6.56 -5.09 11.77
C SER A 91 -7.30 -3.76 11.65
#